data_AF-A0A3D5HAW8-F1
#
_entry.id   AF-A0A3D5HAW8-F1
#
_cell.length_a   1.000
_cell.length_b   1.000
_cell.length_c   1.000
_cell.angle_alpha   90.00
_cell.angle_beta   90.00
_cell.angle_gamma   90.00
#
_symmetry.space_group_name_H-M   'P 1'
#
loop_
_entity.id
_entity.type
_entity.pdbx_description
1 polymer ?
#
loop_
_entity_poly.entity_id
_entity_poly.type
_entity_poly.pdbx_seq_one_letter_code
_entity_poly.pdbx_strand_id
1 'polypeptide(L)'
;GDIDAKLASTNPNFAGVVVELLRQIGVKEKDHVAVAMTGSFPAINIAVLSALETLKLIPIVITSVGASNWGANDPQFTWLDMERLLENKNIFHTRSIAASIGGGGDVGRGLSPEGRGMILQAIKRNNVDLLDQEHVEESIDRRLELYEKHSKGRPIKAYINIGGGIASLGTVVNGEIIPSGLSKQLPVKNYPVRGVIIEMAKRGIPIIHFYNIRQMWKDYELPIDPVPLPEPGSGGIFVRVKYNVLVTWIAVAALSGMILIAWYIDRRKHRLGTEAVPVLRPELRHEP
;
A
#
# COMPACT_ATOMS: atom_id res chain seq x y z
N GLY A 1 6.07 -1.60 -18.89
CA GLY A 1 6.23 -0.94 -17.58
C GLY A 1 6.22 0.55 -17.83
N ASP A 2 5.42 1.29 -17.06
CA ASP A 2 5.34 2.76 -17.12
C ASP A 2 6.60 3.38 -16.50
N ILE A 3 7.29 4.27 -17.22
CA ILE A 3 8.57 4.83 -16.75
C ILE A 3 8.38 5.70 -15.51
N ASP A 4 7.33 6.53 -15.49
CA ASP A 4 7.03 7.40 -14.35
C ASP A 4 6.91 6.54 -13.10
N ALA A 5 6.04 5.52 -13.12
CA ALA A 5 5.83 4.55 -12.04
C ALA A 5 7.13 3.94 -11.49
N LYS A 6 8.13 3.73 -12.35
CA LYS A 6 9.43 3.16 -11.98
C LYS A 6 10.30 4.20 -11.33
N LEU A 7 10.37 5.39 -11.90
CA LEU A 7 11.15 6.51 -11.37
C LEU A 7 10.69 6.89 -9.97
N ALA A 8 9.41 7.20 -9.73
CA ALA A 8 9.03 7.56 -8.37
C ALA A 8 8.90 6.37 -7.40
N SER A 9 9.05 5.13 -7.86
CA SER A 9 9.30 4.00 -6.95
C SER A 9 10.67 4.07 -6.27
N THR A 10 11.61 4.86 -6.83
CA THR A 10 12.96 5.07 -6.26
C THR A 10 12.97 6.00 -5.06
N ASN A 11 11.85 6.65 -4.74
CA ASN A 11 11.73 7.49 -3.55
C ASN A 11 11.90 6.65 -2.27
N PRO A 12 12.95 6.86 -1.46
CA PRO A 12 13.25 6.03 -0.28
C PRO A 12 12.13 6.09 0.79
N ASN A 13 11.30 7.13 0.78
CA ASN A 13 10.23 7.31 1.75
C ASN A 13 9.07 6.31 1.57
N PHE A 14 9.06 5.49 0.51
CA PHE A 14 8.19 4.30 0.46
C PHE A 14 8.42 3.34 1.62
N ALA A 15 9.64 3.27 2.18
CA ALA A 15 9.89 2.45 3.36
C ALA A 15 9.03 2.92 4.55
N GLY A 16 8.87 4.24 4.72
CA GLY A 16 7.98 4.83 5.72
C GLY A 16 6.51 4.47 5.48
N VAL A 17 6.06 4.49 4.21
CA VAL A 17 4.71 4.05 3.83
C VAL A 17 4.50 2.58 4.21
N VAL A 18 5.46 1.69 3.91
CA VAL A 18 5.35 0.26 4.25
C VAL A 18 5.25 0.08 5.78
N VAL A 19 6.07 0.81 6.56
CA VAL A 19 6.02 0.79 8.03
C VAL A 19 4.64 1.21 8.54
N GLU A 20 4.08 2.29 8.01
CA GLU A 20 2.75 2.78 8.40
C GLU A 20 1.67 1.74 8.10
N LEU A 21 1.67 1.15 6.91
CA LEU A 21 0.70 0.12 6.52
C LEU A 21 0.77 -1.13 7.41
N LEU A 22 1.99 -1.58 7.73
CA LEU A 22 2.21 -2.70 8.65
C LEU A 22 1.75 -2.37 10.08
N ARG A 23 1.97 -1.13 10.55
CA ARG A 23 1.46 -0.67 11.85
C ARG A 23 -0.06 -0.62 11.91
N GLN A 24 -0.74 -0.23 10.83
CA GLN A 24 -2.20 -0.26 10.75
C GLN A 24 -2.80 -1.68 10.79
N ILE A 25 -2.02 -2.69 10.39
CA ILE A 25 -2.34 -4.11 10.59
C ILE A 25 -2.14 -4.53 12.06
N GLY A 26 -1.22 -3.87 12.77
CA GLY A 26 -0.88 -4.19 14.16
C GLY A 26 0.16 -5.29 14.30
N VAL A 27 1.07 -5.42 13.33
CA VAL A 27 2.18 -6.38 13.41
C VAL A 27 3.11 -6.05 14.59
N LYS A 28 3.72 -7.10 15.14
CA LYS A 28 4.68 -7.04 16.24
C LYS A 28 6.00 -7.69 15.82
N GLU A 29 7.08 -7.37 16.52
CA GLU A 29 8.36 -8.03 16.31
C GLU A 29 8.20 -9.55 16.27
N LYS A 30 8.89 -10.22 15.34
CA LYS A 30 8.85 -11.67 15.09
C LYS A 30 7.53 -12.20 14.52
N ASP A 31 6.60 -11.35 14.11
CA ASP A 31 5.45 -11.77 13.31
C ASP A 31 5.90 -12.16 11.90
N HIS A 32 5.24 -13.17 11.33
CA HIS A 32 5.55 -13.67 9.99
C HIS A 32 4.78 -12.88 8.93
N VAL A 33 5.45 -12.49 7.86
CA VAL A 33 4.87 -11.76 6.73
C VAL A 33 5.24 -12.48 5.44
N ALA A 34 4.24 -12.87 4.66
CA ALA A 34 4.46 -13.46 3.34
C ALA A 34 4.65 -12.35 2.31
N VAL A 35 5.66 -12.46 1.46
CA VAL A 35 6.02 -11.41 0.49
C VAL A 35 6.23 -12.01 -0.89
N ALA A 36 5.43 -11.59 -1.84
CA ALA A 36 5.62 -11.86 -3.25
C ALA A 36 6.32 -10.68 -3.93
N MET A 37 7.53 -10.92 -4.44
CA MET A 37 8.32 -9.93 -5.15
C MET A 37 8.36 -10.19 -6.64
N THR A 38 8.62 -9.15 -7.41
CA THR A 38 8.93 -9.26 -8.84
C THR A 38 10.20 -8.50 -9.17
N GLY A 39 10.91 -8.91 -10.22
CA GLY A 39 12.01 -8.12 -10.78
C GLY A 39 11.58 -6.76 -11.34
N SER A 40 10.27 -6.50 -11.44
CA SER A 40 9.75 -5.27 -12.03
C SER A 40 9.97 -4.04 -11.14
N PHE A 41 9.99 -4.16 -9.81
CA PHE A 41 10.07 -3.01 -8.90
C PHE A 41 11.17 -3.20 -7.83
N PRO A 42 12.45 -3.22 -8.22
CA PRO A 42 13.56 -3.43 -7.28
C PRO A 42 13.59 -2.38 -6.16
N ALA A 43 13.24 -1.12 -6.44
CA ALA A 43 13.20 -0.06 -5.42
C ALA A 43 12.10 -0.30 -4.37
N ILE A 44 10.92 -0.78 -4.77
CA ILE A 44 9.86 -1.16 -3.80
C ILE A 44 10.27 -2.41 -3.02
N ASN A 45 10.92 -3.38 -3.66
CA ASN A 45 11.44 -4.55 -2.95
C ASN A 45 12.41 -4.13 -1.83
N ILE A 46 13.33 -3.20 -2.11
CA ILE A 46 14.24 -2.60 -1.11
C ILE A 46 13.44 -1.88 -0.02
N ALA A 47 12.47 -1.03 -0.37
CA ALA A 47 11.65 -0.30 0.59
C ALA A 47 10.89 -1.24 1.53
N VAL A 48 10.33 -2.33 0.99
CA VAL A 48 9.64 -3.36 1.77
C VAL A 48 10.61 -4.09 2.69
N LEU A 49 11.74 -4.58 2.20
CA LEU A 49 12.74 -5.26 3.04
C LEU A 49 13.26 -4.35 4.17
N SER A 50 13.57 -3.09 3.87
CA SER A 50 13.98 -2.09 4.87
C SER A 50 12.94 -1.92 5.99
N ALA A 51 11.65 -1.88 5.63
CA ALA A 51 10.57 -1.76 6.61
C ALA A 51 10.43 -3.03 7.47
N LEU A 52 10.54 -4.21 6.85
CA LEU A 52 10.45 -5.50 7.55
C LEU A 52 11.61 -5.70 8.53
N GLU A 53 12.85 -5.36 8.14
CA GLU A 53 14.03 -5.35 9.00
C GLU A 53 13.87 -4.37 10.17
N THR A 54 13.44 -3.14 9.90
CA THR A 54 13.24 -2.10 10.93
C THR A 54 12.22 -2.54 11.98
N LEU A 55 11.16 -3.23 11.56
CA LEU A 55 10.11 -3.75 12.43
C LEU A 55 10.44 -5.13 13.03
N LYS A 56 11.63 -5.69 12.72
CA LYS A 56 12.09 -7.03 13.13
C LYS A 56 11.07 -8.12 12.85
N LEU A 57 10.44 -8.05 11.68
CA LEU A 57 9.48 -9.04 11.21
C LEU A 57 10.22 -10.24 10.60
N ILE A 58 9.52 -11.36 10.44
CA ILE A 58 10.05 -12.56 9.80
C ILE A 58 9.43 -12.67 8.40
N PRO A 59 10.07 -12.10 7.37
CA PRO A 59 9.61 -12.24 6.00
C PRO A 59 9.81 -13.66 5.48
N ILE A 60 8.83 -14.14 4.72
CA ILE A 60 8.94 -15.32 3.86
C ILE A 60 8.78 -14.81 2.44
N VAL A 61 9.85 -14.80 1.65
CA VAL A 61 9.90 -14.13 0.35
C VAL A 61 9.90 -15.14 -0.79
N ILE A 62 9.00 -14.97 -1.76
CA ILE A 62 9.03 -15.69 -3.04
C ILE A 62 9.11 -14.67 -4.18
N THR A 63 10.05 -14.87 -5.10
CA THR A 63 10.33 -13.93 -6.19
C THR A 63 9.94 -14.49 -7.55
N SER A 64 9.18 -13.73 -8.34
CA SER A 64 9.12 -13.93 -9.79
C SER A 64 10.22 -13.10 -10.45
N VAL A 65 11.26 -13.75 -11.00
CA VAL A 65 12.50 -13.07 -11.42
C VAL A 65 12.30 -12.14 -12.60
N GLY A 66 11.40 -12.50 -13.54
CA GLY A 66 11.07 -11.69 -14.70
C GLY A 66 10.73 -10.25 -14.35
N ALA A 67 11.22 -9.32 -15.17
CA ALA A 67 11.06 -7.89 -14.99
C ALA A 67 10.39 -7.25 -16.21
N SER A 68 9.52 -6.26 -15.97
CA SER A 68 9.06 -5.34 -17.01
C SER A 68 10.14 -4.31 -17.35
N ASN A 69 9.95 -3.55 -18.44
CA ASN A 69 10.78 -2.39 -18.77
C ASN A 69 11.10 -1.53 -17.54
N TRP A 70 12.37 -1.08 -17.47
CA TRP A 70 12.93 -0.24 -16.41
C TRP A 70 12.96 -0.88 -15.01
N GLY A 71 12.74 -2.20 -14.91
CA GLY A 71 12.99 -2.98 -13.69
C GLY A 71 14.39 -3.59 -13.67
N ALA A 72 14.58 -4.65 -12.87
CA ALA A 72 15.81 -5.45 -12.83
C ALA A 72 15.88 -6.41 -14.05
N ASN A 73 15.93 -5.82 -15.25
CA ASN A 73 15.90 -6.53 -16.53
C ASN A 73 17.29 -6.81 -17.12
N ASP A 74 18.37 -6.47 -16.41
CA ASP A 74 19.72 -6.90 -16.76
C ASP A 74 19.89 -8.40 -16.41
N PRO A 75 20.12 -9.29 -17.40
CA PRO A 75 20.26 -10.73 -17.15
C PRO A 75 21.45 -11.09 -16.25
N GLN A 76 22.46 -10.23 -16.15
CA GLN A 76 23.64 -10.41 -15.29
C GLN A 76 23.44 -9.80 -13.89
N PHE A 77 22.41 -8.97 -13.71
CA PHE A 77 22.11 -8.29 -12.44
C PHE A 77 20.60 -8.20 -12.19
N THR A 78 19.98 -9.36 -12.00
CA THR A 78 18.56 -9.51 -11.67
C THR A 78 18.28 -9.12 -10.22
N TRP A 79 17.00 -9.08 -9.84
CA TRP A 79 16.63 -8.86 -8.43
C TRP A 79 17.28 -9.87 -7.48
N LEU A 80 17.43 -11.14 -7.87
CA LEU A 80 18.07 -12.14 -7.01
C LEU A 80 19.56 -11.84 -6.77
N ASP A 81 20.24 -11.20 -7.71
CA ASP A 81 21.63 -10.77 -7.54
C ASP A 81 21.72 -9.53 -6.64
N MET A 82 20.80 -8.59 -6.81
CA MET A 82 20.68 -7.42 -5.93
C MET A 82 20.42 -7.85 -4.49
N GLU A 83 19.45 -8.75 -4.30
CA GLU A 83 19.10 -9.32 -3.00
C GLU A 83 20.32 -10.02 -2.35
N ARG A 84 21.11 -10.77 -3.14
CA ARG A 84 22.32 -11.45 -2.65
C ARG A 84 23.40 -10.46 -2.25
N LEU A 85 23.57 -9.41 -3.05
CA LEU A 85 24.55 -8.36 -2.78
C LEU A 85 24.21 -7.64 -1.47
N LEU A 86 22.94 -7.31 -1.25
CA LEU A 86 22.47 -6.64 -0.05
C LEU A 86 22.61 -7.54 1.19
N GLU A 87 22.34 -8.83 1.06
CA GLU A 87 22.60 -9.82 2.12
C GLU A 87 24.09 -9.92 2.45
N ASN A 88 24.95 -10.12 1.45
CA ASN A 88 26.40 -10.23 1.65
C ASN A 88 27.03 -8.98 2.29
N LYS A 89 26.36 -7.82 2.16
CA LYS A 89 26.76 -6.56 2.80
C LYS A 89 26.14 -6.38 4.19
N ASN A 90 25.42 -7.36 4.71
CA ASN A 90 24.67 -7.32 5.98
C ASN A 90 23.67 -6.14 6.04
N ILE A 91 23.13 -5.73 4.89
CA ILE A 91 22.07 -4.70 4.84
C ILE A 91 20.73 -5.34 5.15
N PHE A 92 20.46 -6.51 4.56
CA PHE A 92 19.26 -7.32 4.82
C PHE A 92 19.68 -8.74 5.24
N HIS A 93 18.89 -9.36 6.11
CA HIS A 93 19.09 -10.71 6.63
C HIS A 93 18.07 -11.70 6.05
N THR A 94 17.46 -11.32 4.93
CA THR A 94 16.37 -12.05 4.26
C THR A 94 16.72 -12.29 2.81
N ARG A 95 16.43 -13.50 2.34
CA ARG A 95 16.52 -13.92 0.94
C ARG A 95 15.22 -14.59 0.48
N SER A 96 15.04 -14.62 -0.83
CA SER A 96 13.97 -15.39 -1.46
C SER A 96 14.17 -16.87 -1.17
N ILE A 97 13.18 -17.51 -0.56
CA ILE A 97 13.21 -18.96 -0.28
C ILE A 97 12.99 -19.78 -1.55
N ALA A 98 12.30 -19.21 -2.53
CA ALA A 98 12.05 -19.81 -3.82
C ALA A 98 11.83 -18.72 -4.87
N ALA A 99 12.04 -19.08 -6.14
CA ALA A 99 11.84 -18.18 -7.25
C ALA A 99 11.31 -18.89 -8.49
N SER A 100 10.44 -18.21 -9.24
CA SER A 100 9.96 -18.64 -10.56
C SER A 100 10.55 -17.78 -11.66
N ILE A 101 10.37 -18.22 -12.91
CA ILE A 101 10.68 -17.38 -14.07
C ILE A 101 9.82 -16.10 -14.05
N GLY A 102 8.56 -16.20 -13.64
CA GLY A 102 7.60 -15.11 -13.73
C GLY A 102 7.00 -15.02 -15.14
N GLY A 103 6.62 -13.82 -15.57
CA GLY A 103 6.01 -13.63 -16.90
C GLY A 103 4.67 -14.35 -17.06
N GLY A 104 4.26 -14.59 -18.30
CA GLY A 104 2.96 -15.23 -18.58
C GLY A 104 2.91 -16.67 -18.08
N GLY A 105 1.87 -16.99 -17.32
CA GLY A 105 1.70 -18.32 -16.70
C GLY A 105 2.76 -18.66 -15.65
N ASP A 106 3.57 -17.71 -15.21
CA ASP A 106 4.70 -17.91 -14.29
C ASP A 106 5.89 -18.75 -14.83
N VAL A 107 5.78 -19.23 -16.07
CA VAL A 107 6.77 -20.01 -16.83
C VAL A 107 7.54 -19.17 -17.89
N GLY A 108 7.40 -17.85 -17.83
CA GLY A 108 8.05 -16.93 -18.75
C GLY A 108 7.42 -16.85 -20.15
N ARG A 109 6.12 -17.17 -20.30
CA ARG A 109 5.44 -16.96 -21.60
C ARG A 109 5.52 -15.48 -21.98
N GLY A 110 5.91 -15.23 -23.23
CA GLY A 110 6.24 -13.88 -23.74
C GLY A 110 7.75 -13.58 -23.75
N LEU A 111 8.58 -14.38 -23.09
CA LEU A 111 10.03 -14.33 -23.21
C LEU A 111 10.53 -15.33 -24.26
N SER A 112 11.64 -14.99 -24.91
CA SER A 112 12.37 -15.91 -25.79
C SER A 112 12.95 -17.09 -24.98
N PRO A 113 13.24 -18.24 -25.62
CA PRO A 113 13.90 -19.36 -24.96
C PRO A 113 15.20 -18.96 -24.24
N GLU A 114 16.00 -18.10 -24.87
CA GLU A 114 17.26 -17.59 -24.32
C GLU A 114 17.01 -16.74 -23.08
N GLY A 115 16.02 -15.85 -23.11
CA GLY A 115 15.63 -15.03 -21.96
C GLY A 115 15.18 -15.87 -20.76
N ARG A 116 14.41 -16.94 -20.99
CA ARG A 116 14.05 -17.90 -19.93
C ARG A 116 15.28 -18.63 -19.40
N GLY A 117 16.18 -19.05 -20.29
CA GLY A 117 17.45 -19.65 -19.93
C GLY A 117 18.30 -18.75 -19.02
N MET A 118 18.39 -17.46 -19.32
CA MET A 118 19.11 -16.48 -18.50
C MET A 118 18.48 -16.31 -17.10
N ILE A 119 17.15 -16.34 -16.99
CA ILE A 119 16.47 -16.31 -15.69
C ILE A 119 16.75 -17.58 -14.88
N LEU A 120 16.69 -18.76 -15.50
CA LEU A 120 17.03 -20.02 -14.84
C LEU A 120 18.49 -20.02 -14.35
N GLN A 121 19.41 -19.47 -15.15
CA GLN A 121 20.79 -19.25 -14.73
C GLN A 121 20.89 -18.27 -13.56
N ALA A 122 20.05 -17.22 -13.53
CA ALA A 122 19.99 -16.27 -12.41
C ALA A 122 19.50 -16.92 -11.12
N ILE A 123 18.48 -17.77 -11.18
CA ILE A 123 17.97 -18.55 -10.04
C ILE A 123 19.07 -19.48 -9.53
N LYS A 124 19.68 -20.26 -10.44
CA LYS A 124 20.76 -21.20 -10.12
C LYS A 124 21.99 -20.51 -9.51
N ARG A 125 22.48 -19.42 -10.11
CA ARG A 125 23.69 -18.72 -9.63
C ARG A 125 23.48 -18.05 -8.26
N ASN A 126 22.23 -17.78 -7.88
CA ASN A 126 21.88 -17.21 -6.58
C ASN A 126 21.49 -18.27 -5.54
N ASN A 127 21.52 -19.56 -5.90
CA ASN A 127 21.19 -20.69 -5.04
C ASN A 127 19.80 -20.57 -4.40
N VAL A 128 18.80 -20.25 -5.22
CA VAL A 128 17.38 -20.15 -4.81
C VAL A 128 16.60 -21.32 -5.40
N ASP A 129 15.68 -21.90 -4.62
CA ASP A 129 14.86 -23.03 -5.08
C ASP A 129 13.98 -22.60 -6.27
N LEU A 130 14.00 -23.38 -7.34
CA LEU A 130 13.21 -23.11 -8.53
C LEU A 130 11.76 -23.58 -8.35
N LEU A 131 10.82 -22.68 -8.63
CA LEU A 131 9.41 -22.99 -8.86
C LEU A 131 9.20 -23.26 -10.36
N ASP A 132 9.18 -24.54 -10.73
CA ASP A 132 9.03 -25.03 -12.10
C ASP A 132 7.72 -25.82 -12.26
N GLN A 133 6.60 -25.14 -12.04
CA GLN A 133 5.28 -25.70 -12.26
C GLN A 133 4.82 -25.36 -13.67
N GLU A 134 4.24 -26.34 -14.37
CA GLU A 134 3.78 -26.15 -15.77
C GLU A 134 2.53 -25.26 -15.83
N HIS A 135 1.66 -25.40 -14.82
CA HIS A 135 0.40 -24.68 -14.72
C HIS A 135 0.43 -23.63 -13.61
N VAL A 136 -0.25 -22.50 -13.86
CA VAL A 136 -0.26 -21.37 -12.92
C VAL A 136 -0.94 -21.75 -11.61
N GLU A 137 -1.96 -22.59 -11.65
CA GLU A 137 -2.70 -23.10 -10.49
C GLU A 137 -1.77 -23.88 -9.56
N GLU A 138 -0.98 -24.80 -10.10
CA GLU A 138 0.03 -25.54 -9.33
C GLU A 138 1.09 -24.60 -8.75
N SER A 139 1.47 -23.58 -9.51
CA SER A 139 2.42 -22.55 -9.07
C SER A 139 1.87 -21.69 -7.92
N ILE A 140 0.56 -21.46 -7.89
CA ILE A 140 -0.15 -20.78 -6.79
C ILE A 140 -0.17 -21.68 -5.55
N ASP A 141 -0.60 -22.92 -5.70
CA ASP A 141 -0.69 -23.90 -4.61
C ASP A 141 0.68 -24.11 -3.97
N ARG A 142 1.72 -24.27 -4.80
CA ARG A 142 3.09 -24.44 -4.33
C ARG A 142 3.59 -23.26 -3.51
N ARG A 143 3.22 -22.02 -3.88
CA ARG A 143 3.56 -20.83 -3.08
C ARG A 143 2.87 -20.83 -1.73
N LEU A 144 1.58 -21.16 -1.69
CA LEU A 144 0.81 -21.25 -0.45
C LEU A 144 1.42 -22.30 0.49
N GLU A 145 1.77 -23.48 -0.03
CA GLU A 145 2.49 -24.51 0.72
C GLU A 145 3.82 -24.02 1.27
N LEU A 146 4.61 -23.31 0.46
CA LEU A 146 5.91 -22.78 0.89
C LEU A 146 5.76 -21.74 2.00
N TYR A 147 4.78 -20.85 1.90
CA TYR A 147 4.49 -19.88 2.97
C TYR A 147 4.09 -20.58 4.27
N GLU A 148 3.25 -21.60 4.19
CA GLU A 148 2.80 -22.36 5.36
C GLU A 148 3.92 -23.21 5.98
N LYS A 149 4.73 -23.87 5.15
CA LYS A 149 5.92 -24.63 5.58
C LYS A 149 6.92 -23.73 6.31
N HIS A 150 7.22 -22.55 5.75
CA HIS A 150 8.22 -21.65 6.30
C HIS A 150 7.70 -20.80 7.45
N SER A 151 6.37 -20.68 7.63
CA SER A 151 5.80 -20.08 8.85
C SER A 151 5.91 -20.99 10.07
N LYS A 152 6.25 -22.27 9.88
CA LYS A 152 6.45 -23.26 10.96
C LYS A 152 5.25 -23.32 11.92
N GLY A 153 4.04 -23.28 11.36
CA GLY A 153 2.79 -23.30 12.12
C GLY A 153 2.42 -21.98 12.82
N ARG A 154 3.22 -20.92 12.66
CA ARG A 154 2.88 -19.58 13.14
C ARG A 154 1.98 -18.84 12.14
N PRO A 155 1.04 -18.01 12.61
CA PRO A 155 0.15 -17.28 11.72
C PRO A 155 0.92 -16.22 10.91
N ILE A 156 0.63 -16.16 9.62
CA ILE A 156 1.06 -15.06 8.75
C ILE A 156 0.16 -13.86 9.03
N LYS A 157 0.76 -12.73 9.42
CA LYS A 157 0.03 -11.51 9.83
C LYS A 157 -0.33 -10.58 8.68
N ALA A 158 0.41 -10.67 7.58
CA ALA A 158 0.18 -9.87 6.40
C ALA A 158 0.72 -10.59 5.17
N TYR A 159 0.12 -10.30 4.02
CA TYR A 159 0.64 -10.67 2.72
C TYR A 159 0.96 -9.40 1.92
N ILE A 160 2.19 -9.28 1.44
CA ILE A 160 2.65 -8.15 0.63
C ILE A 160 2.85 -8.63 -0.80
N ASN A 161 2.17 -8.03 -1.77
CA ASN A 161 2.36 -8.31 -3.18
C ASN A 161 2.97 -7.11 -3.91
N ILE A 162 4.10 -7.32 -4.59
CA ILE A 162 4.82 -6.28 -5.32
C ILE A 162 4.84 -6.58 -6.82
N GLY A 163 4.15 -5.75 -7.59
CA GLY A 163 4.01 -5.87 -9.04
C GLY A 163 2.95 -6.90 -9.47
N GLY A 164 3.09 -7.34 -10.72
CA GLY A 164 2.08 -8.12 -11.45
C GLY A 164 2.45 -9.58 -11.70
N GLY A 165 3.19 -10.23 -10.80
CA GLY A 165 3.53 -11.65 -10.96
C GLY A 165 2.26 -12.50 -11.06
N ILE A 166 2.09 -13.27 -12.13
CA ILE A 166 0.82 -13.92 -12.48
C ILE A 166 0.37 -14.93 -11.43
N ALA A 167 1.26 -15.75 -10.85
CA ALA A 167 0.89 -16.63 -9.75
C ALA A 167 0.48 -15.84 -8.48
N SER A 168 1.15 -14.72 -8.20
CA SER A 168 0.86 -13.91 -7.01
C SER A 168 -0.44 -13.11 -7.14
N LEU A 169 -0.71 -12.55 -8.33
CA LEU A 169 -1.82 -11.65 -8.61
C LEU A 169 -3.04 -12.38 -9.20
N GLY A 170 -2.84 -13.45 -9.97
CA GLY A 170 -3.83 -14.19 -10.74
C GLY A 170 -3.90 -13.73 -12.19
N THR A 171 -4.37 -12.49 -12.43
CA THR A 171 -4.45 -11.89 -13.77
C THR A 171 -4.12 -10.41 -13.74
N VAL A 172 -3.84 -9.81 -14.90
CA VAL A 172 -3.70 -8.35 -15.04
C VAL A 172 -5.00 -7.63 -14.62
N VAL A 173 -6.16 -8.22 -14.92
CA VAL A 173 -7.47 -7.67 -14.52
C VAL A 173 -7.56 -7.52 -12.99
N ASN A 174 -7.01 -8.48 -12.24
CA ASN A 174 -6.98 -8.40 -10.79
C ASN A 174 -6.20 -7.19 -10.27
N GLY A 175 -5.13 -6.78 -10.95
CA GLY A 175 -4.33 -5.61 -10.58
C GLY A 175 -5.11 -4.29 -10.68
N GLU A 176 -6.10 -4.22 -11.57
CA GLU A 176 -6.97 -3.04 -11.71
C GLU A 176 -8.11 -3.02 -10.70
N ILE A 177 -8.59 -4.19 -10.25
CA ILE A 177 -9.75 -4.30 -9.36
C ILE A 177 -9.38 -4.42 -7.88
N ILE A 178 -8.17 -4.91 -7.56
CA ILE A 178 -7.62 -4.96 -6.21
C ILE A 178 -6.95 -3.61 -5.93
N PRO A 179 -7.38 -2.86 -4.91
CA PRO A 179 -6.79 -1.55 -4.63
C PRO A 179 -5.32 -1.70 -4.21
N SER A 180 -4.49 -0.73 -4.61
CA SER A 180 -3.13 -0.61 -4.10
C SER A 180 -3.14 -0.06 -2.67
N GLY A 181 -2.09 -0.34 -1.89
CA GLY A 181 -2.03 -0.03 -0.47
C GLY A 181 -2.60 -1.14 0.41
N LEU A 182 -3.16 -0.79 1.56
CA LEU A 182 -3.67 -1.74 2.56
C LEU A 182 -5.14 -2.10 2.32
N SER A 183 -5.43 -3.39 2.23
CA SER A 183 -6.78 -3.97 2.28
C SER A 183 -6.86 -4.99 3.41
N LYS A 184 -7.65 -4.69 4.45
CA LYS A 184 -7.96 -5.67 5.52
C LYS A 184 -8.91 -6.76 5.04
N GLN A 185 -9.75 -6.44 4.07
CA GLN A 185 -10.64 -7.35 3.36
C GLN A 185 -10.66 -6.91 1.89
N LEU A 186 -10.64 -7.87 0.96
CA LEU A 186 -10.77 -7.55 -0.45
C LEU A 186 -12.24 -7.25 -0.82
N PRO A 187 -12.50 -6.36 -1.80
CA PRO A 187 -13.84 -6.13 -2.31
C PRO A 187 -14.48 -7.43 -2.81
N VAL A 188 -15.79 -7.59 -2.58
CA VAL A 188 -16.54 -8.72 -3.14
C VAL A 188 -16.71 -8.49 -4.64
N LYS A 189 -15.78 -9.06 -5.43
CA LYS A 189 -15.75 -8.98 -6.90
C LYS A 189 -15.52 -10.36 -7.49
N ASN A 190 -15.85 -10.51 -8.77
CA ASN A 190 -15.46 -11.70 -9.53
C ASN A 190 -14.00 -11.56 -9.95
N TYR A 191 -13.14 -12.41 -9.40
CA TYR A 191 -11.72 -12.48 -9.73
C TYR A 191 -11.49 -13.62 -10.73
N PRO A 192 -11.12 -13.35 -12.00
CA PRO A 192 -11.08 -14.37 -13.05
C PRO A 192 -10.14 -15.55 -12.74
N VAL A 193 -8.93 -15.27 -12.25
CA VAL A 193 -7.99 -16.27 -11.71
C VAL A 193 -7.62 -15.84 -10.31
N ARG A 194 -7.62 -16.77 -9.36
CA ARG A 194 -7.35 -16.46 -7.95
C ARG A 194 -5.89 -16.73 -7.64
N GLY A 195 -5.06 -15.70 -7.81
CA GLY A 195 -3.66 -15.75 -7.38
C GLY A 195 -3.53 -15.80 -5.85
N VAL A 196 -2.31 -15.97 -5.37
CA VAL A 196 -1.98 -16.03 -3.93
C VAL A 196 -2.60 -14.88 -3.15
N ILE A 197 -2.64 -13.66 -3.71
CA ILE A 197 -3.24 -12.48 -3.08
C ILE A 197 -4.71 -12.69 -2.66
N ILE A 198 -5.50 -13.36 -3.49
CA ILE A 198 -6.92 -13.63 -3.24
C ILE A 198 -7.06 -14.78 -2.25
N GLU A 199 -6.24 -15.82 -2.36
CA GLU A 199 -6.26 -16.95 -1.44
C GLU A 199 -5.82 -16.55 -0.01
N MET A 200 -4.84 -15.67 0.12
CA MET A 200 -4.46 -15.08 1.41
C MET A 200 -5.59 -14.23 2.00
N ALA A 201 -6.26 -13.41 1.18
CA ALA A 201 -7.37 -12.58 1.64
C ALA A 201 -8.56 -13.41 2.14
N LYS A 202 -8.89 -14.52 1.48
CA LYS A 202 -9.94 -15.45 1.93
C LYS A 202 -9.63 -16.09 3.28
N ARG A 203 -8.34 -16.27 3.60
CA ARG A 203 -7.88 -16.73 4.92
C ARG A 203 -7.92 -15.62 5.98
N GLY A 204 -8.45 -14.44 5.66
CA GLY A 204 -8.53 -13.29 6.56
C GLY A 204 -7.19 -12.57 6.77
N ILE A 205 -6.19 -12.83 5.92
CA ILE A 205 -4.88 -12.20 6.01
C ILE A 205 -4.95 -10.82 5.33
N PRO A 206 -4.62 -9.72 6.03
CA PRO A 206 -4.54 -8.39 5.44
C PRO A 206 -3.53 -8.32 4.29
N ILE A 207 -3.91 -7.62 3.23
CA ILE A 207 -3.15 -7.51 1.99
C ILE A 207 -2.53 -6.12 1.89
N ILE A 208 -1.23 -6.05 1.62
CA ILE A 208 -0.57 -4.82 1.15
C ILE A 208 -0.20 -5.04 -0.32
N HIS A 209 -0.75 -4.22 -1.21
CA HIS A 209 -0.59 -4.39 -2.64
C HIS A 209 0.12 -3.20 -3.29
N PHE A 210 1.32 -3.43 -3.81
CA PHE A 210 2.10 -2.46 -4.57
C PHE A 210 1.99 -2.76 -6.06
N TYR A 211 0.95 -2.23 -6.73
CA TYR A 211 0.74 -2.41 -8.16
C TYR A 211 0.64 -1.07 -8.89
N ASN A 212 -0.31 -0.23 -8.50
CA ASN A 212 -0.45 1.12 -9.03
C ASN A 212 0.34 2.11 -8.18
N ILE A 213 1.66 2.12 -8.39
CA ILE A 213 2.58 3.00 -7.65
C ILE A 213 2.23 4.48 -7.84
N ARG A 214 1.72 4.85 -9.03
CA ARG A 214 1.28 6.23 -9.33
C ARG A 214 0.12 6.67 -8.44
N GLN A 215 -0.84 5.78 -8.18
CA GLN A 215 -1.92 6.05 -7.24
C GLN A 215 -1.37 6.25 -5.82
N MET A 216 -0.47 5.37 -5.38
CA MET A 216 0.08 5.42 -4.03
C MET A 216 0.84 6.73 -3.74
N TRP A 217 1.55 7.32 -4.69
CA TRP A 217 2.20 8.62 -4.44
C TRP A 217 1.20 9.73 -4.11
N LYS A 218 0.05 9.73 -4.78
CA LYS A 218 -1.01 10.72 -4.51
C LYS A 218 -1.58 10.50 -3.12
N ASP A 219 -1.85 9.24 -2.78
CA ASP A 219 -2.47 8.86 -1.51
C ASP A 219 -1.54 9.14 -0.30
N TYR A 220 -0.21 9.09 -0.51
CA TYR A 220 0.80 9.31 0.53
C TYR A 220 1.59 10.63 0.39
N GLU A 221 1.15 11.53 -0.49
CA GLU A 221 1.77 12.85 -0.71
C GLU A 221 3.29 12.80 -0.96
N LEU A 222 3.73 11.79 -1.73
CA LEU A 222 5.13 11.63 -2.11
C LEU A 222 5.43 12.39 -3.41
N PRO A 223 6.60 13.04 -3.55
CA PRO A 223 6.98 13.69 -4.80
C PRO A 223 7.11 12.66 -5.93
N ILE A 224 6.61 13.05 -7.11
CA ILE A 224 6.69 12.28 -8.36
C ILE A 224 8.04 12.58 -9.00
N ASP A 225 8.74 11.52 -9.41
CA ASP A 225 10.07 11.55 -10.04
C ASP A 225 11.03 12.57 -9.39
N PRO A 226 11.36 12.40 -8.10
CA PRO A 226 12.13 13.42 -7.41
C PRO A 226 13.58 13.42 -7.90
N VAL A 227 13.98 14.55 -8.49
CA VAL A 227 15.37 14.85 -8.85
C VAL A 227 15.78 16.14 -8.14
N PRO A 228 16.71 16.11 -7.17
CA PRO A 228 17.36 14.92 -6.60
C PRO A 228 16.40 14.04 -5.79
N LEU A 229 16.82 12.81 -5.49
CA LEU A 229 16.08 11.95 -4.57
C LEU A 229 15.88 12.67 -3.22
N PRO A 230 14.70 12.54 -2.60
CA PRO A 230 14.42 13.20 -1.33
C PRO A 230 15.17 12.48 -0.22
N GLU A 231 15.53 13.23 0.82
CA GLU A 231 16.16 12.65 2.01
C GLU A 231 15.20 11.66 2.69
N PRO A 232 15.71 10.51 3.17
CA PRO A 232 14.91 9.59 3.99
C PRO A 232 14.34 10.30 5.23
N GLY A 233 13.07 10.05 5.54
CA GLY A 233 12.40 10.70 6.68
C GLY A 233 11.73 12.04 6.36
N SER A 234 11.61 12.39 5.08
CA SER A 234 10.95 13.61 4.61
C SER A 234 9.63 13.34 3.87
N GLY A 235 8.73 14.33 3.83
CA GLY A 235 7.43 14.25 3.16
C GLY A 235 6.24 14.06 4.10
N GLY A 236 5.02 14.09 3.53
CA GLY A 236 3.76 14.11 4.28
C GLY A 236 3.57 12.92 5.21
N ILE A 237 4.09 11.73 4.85
CA ILE A 237 4.01 10.51 5.66
C ILE A 237 4.71 10.62 7.04
N PHE A 238 5.68 11.54 7.20
CA PHE A 238 6.39 11.73 8.47
C PHE A 238 5.82 12.88 9.31
N VAL A 239 4.82 13.61 8.79
CA VAL A 239 4.21 14.76 9.46
C VAL A 239 2.79 14.40 9.83
N ARG A 240 2.41 14.64 11.10
CA ARG A 240 1.03 14.48 11.55
C ARG A 240 0.49 15.83 12.01
N VAL A 241 -0.56 16.30 11.35
CA VAL A 241 -1.30 17.48 11.83
C VAL A 241 -1.94 17.13 13.17
N LYS A 242 -1.48 17.80 14.23
CA LYS A 242 -2.03 17.64 15.58
C LYS A 242 -2.83 18.88 15.93
N TYR A 243 -4.15 18.76 15.96
CA TYR A 243 -5.01 19.83 16.44
C TYR A 243 -4.80 20.04 17.94
N ASN A 244 -4.60 21.28 18.34
CA ASN A 244 -4.49 21.63 19.75
C ASN A 244 -5.91 21.67 20.35
N VAL A 245 -6.27 20.59 21.05
CA VAL A 245 -7.59 20.39 21.66
C VAL A 245 -7.97 21.56 22.59
N LEU A 246 -6.99 22.17 23.28
CA LEU A 246 -7.24 23.35 24.11
C LEU A 246 -7.69 24.55 23.28
N VAL A 247 -6.99 24.83 22.18
CA VAL A 247 -7.38 25.91 21.25
C VAL A 247 -8.75 25.62 20.64
N THR A 248 -9.03 24.37 20.28
CA THR A 248 -10.34 23.96 19.79
C THR A 248 -11.44 24.22 20.83
N TRP A 249 -11.22 23.87 22.10
CA TRP A 249 -12.17 24.15 23.17
C TRP A 249 -12.39 25.65 23.40
N ILE A 250 -11.32 26.45 23.39
CA ILE A 250 -11.42 27.91 23.51
C ILE A 250 -12.26 28.48 22.36
N ALA A 251 -11.99 28.06 21.13
CA ALA A 251 -12.73 28.51 19.95
C ALA A 251 -14.21 28.12 20.02
N VAL A 252 -14.53 26.88 20.41
CA VAL A 252 -15.92 26.41 20.61
C VAL A 252 -16.62 27.22 21.69
N ALA A 253 -15.97 27.44 22.85
CA ALA A 253 -16.54 28.22 23.94
C ALA A 253 -16.84 29.66 23.53
N ALA A 254 -15.91 30.30 22.80
CA ALA A 254 -16.11 31.65 22.27
C ALA A 254 -17.30 31.72 21.30
N LEU A 255 -17.40 30.76 20.39
CA LEU A 255 -18.46 30.69 19.38
C LEU A 255 -19.83 30.43 20.02
N SER A 256 -19.90 29.50 20.99
CA SER A 256 -21.09 29.26 21.79
C SER A 256 -21.49 30.49 22.61
N GLY A 257 -20.52 31.20 23.20
CA GLY A 257 -20.74 32.45 23.92
C GLY A 257 -21.36 33.52 23.03
N MET A 258 -20.84 33.70 21.81
CA MET A 258 -21.42 34.62 20.82
C MET A 258 -22.86 34.27 20.45
N ILE A 259 -23.14 32.98 20.22
CA ILE A 259 -24.50 32.51 19.92
C ILE A 259 -25.45 32.79 21.09
N LEU A 260 -25.01 32.52 22.33
CA LEU A 260 -25.81 32.79 23.52
C LEU A 260 -26.08 34.29 23.72
N ILE A 261 -25.08 35.15 23.45
CA ILE A 261 -25.25 36.61 23.49
C ILE A 261 -26.25 37.06 22.42
N ALA A 262 -26.11 36.58 21.19
CA ALA A 262 -27.03 36.90 20.09
C ALA A 262 -28.46 36.46 20.43
N TRP A 263 -28.63 35.23 20.90
CA TRP A 263 -29.92 34.69 21.35
C TRP A 263 -30.50 35.50 22.52
N TYR A 264 -29.68 35.93 23.48
CA TYR A 264 -30.13 36.76 24.59
C TYR A 264 -30.61 38.14 24.13
N ILE A 265 -29.88 38.78 23.21
CA ILE A 265 -30.28 40.07 22.61
C ILE A 265 -31.59 39.91 21.83
N ASP A 266 -31.70 38.85 21.03
CA ASP A 266 -32.88 38.54 20.22
C ASP A 266 -34.11 38.27 21.10
N ARG A 267 -33.97 37.43 22.12
CA ARG A 267 -35.02 37.17 23.12
C ARG A 267 -35.43 38.43 23.88
N ARG A 268 -34.50 39.36 24.13
CA ARG A 268 -34.80 40.64 24.79
C ARG A 268 -35.55 41.59 23.87
N LYS A 269 -35.21 41.62 22.57
CA LYS A 269 -35.91 42.41 21.54
C LYS A 269 -37.30 41.86 21.24
N HIS A 270 -37.47 40.54 21.20
CA HIS A 270 -38.72 39.85 20.91
C HIS A 270 -39.51 39.42 22.16
N ARG A 271 -39.28 40.06 23.31
CA ARG A 271 -40.23 39.96 24.43
C ARG A 271 -41.56 40.57 23.98
N LEU A 272 -42.52 39.71 23.63
CA LEU A 272 -43.90 40.06 23.28
C LEU A 272 -44.45 41.09 24.29
N GLY A 273 -44.74 42.31 23.82
CA GLY A 273 -45.44 43.34 24.60
C GLY A 273 -44.88 44.78 24.59
N THR A 274 -43.74 45.08 23.94
CA THR A 274 -43.17 46.45 23.97
C THR A 274 -43.25 47.27 22.67
N GLU A 275 -43.68 46.68 21.56
CA GLU A 275 -43.96 47.48 20.36
C GLU A 275 -45.39 48.01 20.43
N ALA A 276 -45.54 49.30 20.76
CA ALA A 276 -46.82 49.99 20.72
C ALA A 276 -47.29 50.10 19.27
N VAL A 277 -48.28 49.30 18.88
CA VAL A 277 -48.97 49.47 17.60
C VAL A 277 -49.88 50.69 17.73
N PRO A 278 -49.68 51.78 16.97
CA PRO A 278 -50.55 52.95 17.06
C PRO A 278 -51.93 52.59 16.53
N VAL A 279 -52.94 52.66 17.40
CA VAL A 279 -54.34 52.49 17.01
C VAL A 279 -54.79 53.75 16.28
N LEU A 280 -54.94 53.68 14.96
CA LEU A 280 -55.59 54.73 14.17
C LEU A 280 -57.05 54.85 14.63
N ARG A 281 -57.40 55.97 15.27
CA ARG A 281 -58.81 56.31 15.58
C ARG A 281 -59.49 56.84 14.31
N PRO A 282 -60.73 56.42 14.00
CA PRO A 282 -61.46 57.00 12.88
C PRO A 282 -61.88 58.44 13.24
N GLU A 283 -61.58 59.38 12.36
CA GLU A 283 -62.06 60.76 12.46
C GLU A 283 -63.59 60.79 12.31
N LEU A 284 -64.26 61.29 13.35
CA LEU A 284 -65.69 61.59 13.30
C LEU A 284 -65.91 62.81 12.41
N ARG A 285 -66.63 62.60 11.30
CA ARG A 285 -67.17 63.66 10.45
C ARG A 285 -68.10 64.54 11.27
N HIS A 286 -67.86 65.84 11.27
CA HIS A 286 -68.89 66.83 11.54
C HIS A 286 -69.15 67.61 10.25
N GLU A 287 -70.30 67.37 9.64
CA GLU A 287 -70.94 68.25 8.67
C GLU A 287 -71.45 69.51 9.39
N PRO A 288 -71.40 70.65 8.71
CA PRO A 288 -72.60 71.46 8.54
C PRO A 288 -72.97 71.68 7.07
#